data_AF-A0A969CTN1-F1
#
_entry.id   AF-A0A969CTN1-F1
#
_cell.length_a   1.000
_cell.length_b   1.000
_cell.length_c   1.000
_cell.angle_alpha   90.00
_cell.angle_beta   90.00
_cell.angle_gamma   90.00
#
_symmetry.space_group_name_H-M   'P 1'
#
loop_
_entity.id
_entity.type
_entity.pdbx_description
1 polymer ?
#
loop_
_entity_poly.entity_id
_entity_poly.type
_entity_poly.pdbx_seq_one_letter_code
_entity_poly.pdbx_strand_id
1 'polypeptide(L)' 'MPENGEPLNPLLLRKRSGLTQRQVAETLGKRVTTISDWERGATQPRLSLSEVKALMTLYQCSLDELIEAFETDRA' A
#
# COMPACT_ATOMS: atom_id res chain seq x y z
N MET A 1 -16.73 7.87 2.44
CA MET A 1 -15.86 8.91 1.87
C MET A 1 -14.84 9.24 2.94
N PRO A 2 -13.52 9.22 2.70
CA PRO A 2 -12.59 9.66 3.72
C PRO A 2 -12.80 11.15 3.94
N GLU A 3 -13.43 11.49 5.07
CA GLU A 3 -13.41 12.81 5.66
C GLU A 3 -12.10 12.91 6.47
N ASN A 4 -11.37 14.01 6.27
CA ASN A 4 -10.11 14.41 6.93
C ASN A 4 -8.83 14.04 6.18
N GLY A 5 -8.00 15.06 5.92
CA GLY A 5 -6.69 15.00 5.30
C GLY A 5 -5.62 14.29 6.13
N GLU A 6 -5.87 13.03 6.49
CA GLU A 6 -4.82 12.12 6.91
C GLU A 6 -3.95 11.78 5.69
N PRO A 7 -2.61 11.86 5.81
CA PRO A 7 -1.72 11.51 4.72
C PRO A 7 -1.96 10.05 4.34
N LEU A 8 -2.25 9.82 3.06
CA LEU A 8 -2.35 8.46 2.53
C LEU A 8 -1.00 7.77 2.76
N ASN A 9 -1.06 6.59 3.37
CA ASN A 9 0.09 5.71 3.49
C ASN A 9 -0.36 4.25 3.27
N PRO A 10 0.57 3.34 2.93
CA PRO A 10 0.21 1.96 2.60
C PRO A 10 -0.39 1.24 3.80
N LEU A 11 0.01 1.66 5.01
CA LEU A 11 -0.50 1.15 6.28
C LEU A 11 -1.99 1.48 6.47
N LEU A 12 -2.42 2.70 6.12
CA LEU A 12 -3.78 3.19 6.24
C LEU A 12 -4.67 2.47 5.22
N LEU A 13 -4.21 2.35 3.97
CA LEU A 13 -4.90 1.58 2.92
C LEU A 13 -5.10 0.12 3.36
N ARG A 14 -4.06 -0.51 3.90
CA ARG A 14 -4.14 -1.87 4.42
C ARG A 14 -5.11 -1.97 5.60
N LYS A 15 -5.02 -1.07 6.58
CA LYS A 15 -5.88 -1.06 7.77
C LYS A 15 -7.35 -0.85 7.41
N ARG A 16 -7.66 0.06 6.49
CA ARG A 16 -9.02 0.31 5.98
C ARG A 16 -9.62 -0.92 5.32
N SER A 17 -8.77 -1.73 4.71
CA SER A 17 -9.16 -2.98 4.04
C SER A 17 -9.23 -4.18 4.98
N GLY A 18 -8.90 -4.01 6.26
CA GLY A 18 -8.87 -5.10 7.24
C GLY A 18 -7.81 -6.17 6.95
N LEU A 19 -6.82 -5.87 6.10
CA LEU A 19 -5.81 -6.83 5.66
C LEU A 19 -4.61 -6.86 6.61
N THR A 20 -3.98 -8.02 6.73
CA THR A 20 -2.70 -8.18 7.41
C THR A 20 -1.54 -8.00 6.42
N GLN A 21 -0.37 -7.58 6.91
CA GLN A 21 0.84 -7.48 6.07
C GLN A 21 1.15 -8.80 5.36
N ARG A 22 0.87 -9.93 6.05
CA ARG A 22 1.07 -11.27 5.52
C ARG A 22 0.17 -11.57 4.32
N GLN A 23 -1.12 -11.25 4.38
CA GLN A 23 -2.04 -11.47 3.26
C GLN A 23 -1.65 -10.67 2.02
N VAL A 24 -1.20 -9.42 2.22
CA VAL A 24 -0.69 -8.58 1.13
C VAL A 24 0.59 -9.20 0.54
N ALA A 25 1.52 -9.63 1.39
CA ALA A 25 2.76 -10.25 0.98
C ALA A 25 2.53 -11.55 0.19
N GLU A 26 1.64 -12.42 0.68
CA GLU A 26 1.27 -13.69 0.03
C GLU A 26 0.64 -13.44 -1.35
N THR A 27 -0.23 -12.43 -1.47
CA THR A 27 -0.86 -12.09 -2.76
C THR A 27 0.13 -11.51 -3.77
N LEU A 28 1.10 -10.72 -3.30
CA LEU A 28 2.16 -10.15 -4.14
C LEU A 28 3.35 -11.09 -4.35
N GLY A 29 3.37 -12.26 -3.70
CA GLY A 29 4.55 -13.14 -3.69
C GLY A 29 5.80 -12.47 -3.11
N LYS A 30 5.63 -11.48 -2.22
CA LYS A 30 6.72 -10.77 -1.54
C LYS A 30 6.90 -11.29 -0.12
N ARG A 31 7.96 -10.83 0.53
CA ARG A 31 8.16 -11.06 1.96
C ARG A 31 7.31 -10.08 2.75
N VAL A 32 6.82 -10.52 3.91
CA VAL A 32 6.10 -9.65 4.86
C VAL A 32 6.96 -8.45 5.27
N THR A 33 8.28 -8.66 5.38
CA THR A 33 9.25 -7.60 5.65
C THR A 33 9.21 -6.52 4.57
N THR A 34 9.11 -6.89 3.29
CA THR A 34 9.00 -5.94 2.18
C THR A 34 7.78 -5.03 2.34
N ILE A 35 6.63 -5.59 2.75
CA ILE A 35 5.42 -4.80 3.02
C ILE A 35 5.65 -3.86 4.21
N SER A 36 6.28 -4.38 5.27
CA SER A 36 6.59 -3.58 6.45
C SER A 36 7.61 -2.45 6.16
N ASP A 37 8.53 -2.67 5.23
CA ASP A 37 9.51 -1.66 4.79
C ASP A 37 8.82 -0.57 3.96
N TRP A 38 7.87 -0.96 3.10
CA TRP A 38 7.04 0.00 2.37
C TRP A 38 6.19 0.86 3.30
N GLU A 39 5.56 0.26 4.31
CA GLU A 39 4.76 0.99 5.30
C GLU A 39 5.58 1.97 6.15
N ARG A 40 6.88 1.74 6.28
CA ARG A 40 7.82 2.61 7.01
C ARG A 40 8.52 3.63 6.10
N GLY A 41 8.29 3.59 4.78
CA GLY A 41 9.04 4.40 3.81
C GLY A 41 10.52 4.00 3.68
N ALA A 42 10.91 2.83 4.21
CA ALA A 42 12.31 2.40 4.22
C ALA A 42 12.80 1.91 2.84
N THR A 43 11.88 1.57 1.94
CA THR A 43 12.22 1.07 0.60
C THR A 43 11.17 1.49 -0.40
N GLN A 44 11.62 1.99 -1.55
CA GLN A 44 10.74 2.35 -2.64
C GLN A 44 10.14 1.09 -3.30
N PRO A 45 8.80 0.99 -3.40
CA PRO A 45 8.14 -0.19 -3.91
C PRO A 45 8.43 -0.36 -5.41
N ARG A 46 9.09 -1.47 -5.76
CA ARG A 46 9.24 -1.90 -7.16
C ARG A 46 8.08 -2.81 -7.51
N LEU A 47 6.98 -2.20 -7.92
CA LEU A 47 5.75 -2.89 -8.32
C LEU A 47 5.63 -2.88 -9.84
N SER A 48 5.28 -4.04 -10.39
CA SER A 48 4.85 -4.22 -11.77
C SER A 48 3.39 -3.76 -11.90
N LEU A 49 2.94 -3.42 -13.12
CA LEU A 49 1.53 -3.03 -13.35
C LEU A 49 0.52 -4.07 -12.86
N SER A 50 0.84 -5.36 -12.94
CA SER A 50 0.01 -6.44 -12.39
C SER A 50 -0.07 -6.41 -10.86
N GLU A 51 1.03 -6.08 -10.18
CA GLU A 51 1.11 -5.96 -8.72
C GLU A 51 0.35 -4.72 -8.25
N VAL A 52 0.46 -3.60 -8.97
CA VAL A 52 -0.34 -2.38 -8.76
C VAL A 52 -1.83 -2.72 -8.83
N LYS A 53 -2.26 -3.42 -9.89
CA LYS A 53 -3.66 -3.82 -10.05
C LYS A 53 -4.14 -4.75 -8.93
N ALA A 54 -3.28 -5.67 -8.48
CA ALA A 54 -3.57 -6.55 -7.35
C ALA A 54 -3.75 -5.74 -6.05
N LEU A 55 -2.87 -4.77 -5.79
CA LEU A 55 -2.97 -3.88 -4.64
C LEU A 55 -4.22 -3.00 -4.67
N MET A 56 -4.56 -2.41 -5.82
CA MET A 56 -5.81 -1.64 -5.97
C MET A 56 -7.03 -2.50 -5.63
N THR A 57 -7.03 -3.76 -6.06
CA THR A 57 -8.12 -4.71 -5.78
C THR A 57 -8.17 -5.09 -4.29
N LEU A 58 -7.00 -5.37 -3.69
CA LEU A 58 -6.87 -5.72 -2.27
C LEU A 58 -7.28 -4.57 -1.36
N TYR A 59 -6.80 -3.37 -1.68
CA TYR A 59 -7.02 -2.18 -0.86
C TYR A 59 -8.31 -1.43 -1.17
N GLN A 60 -9.05 -1.89 -2.20
CA GLN A 60 -10.26 -1.24 -2.70
C GLN A 60 -10.06 0.28 -2.89
N CYS A 61 -8.91 0.65 -3.46
CA CYS A 61 -8.51 2.03 -3.65
C CYS A 61 -8.27 2.33 -5.13
N SER A 62 -8.32 3.62 -5.46
CA SER A 62 -7.97 4.12 -6.79
C SER A 62 -6.46 4.11 -7.02
N LEU A 63 -6.06 4.22 -8.29
CA LEU A 63 -4.65 4.30 -8.65
C LEU A 63 -4.00 5.55 -8.03
N ASP A 64 -4.70 6.68 -8.07
CA ASP A 64 -4.26 7.93 -7.45
C ASP A 64 -4.04 7.78 -5.95
N GLU A 65 -4.95 7.14 -5.22
CA GLU A 65 -4.78 6.87 -3.78
C GLU A 65 -3.58 5.96 -3.50
N LEU A 66 -3.36 4.95 -4.34
CA LEU A 66 -2.23 4.04 -4.20
C LEU A 66 -0.91 4.77 -4.45
N ILE A 67 -0.86 5.59 -5.50
CA ILE A 67 0.29 6.42 -5.86
C ILE A 67 0.60 7.38 -4.72
N GLU A 68 -0.39 8.17 -4.27
CA GLU A 68 -0.21 9.11 -3.17
C GLU A 68 0.27 8.39 -1.89
N ALA A 69 -0.25 7.20 -1.60
CA ALA A 69 0.20 6.41 -0.45
C ALA A 69 1.67 5.99 -0.51
N PHE A 70 2.21 5.69 -1.70
CA PHE A 70 3.60 5.26 -1.87
C PHE A 70 4.56 6.40 -2.24
N GLU A 71 4.05 7.50 -2.78
CA GLU A 71 4.80 8.72 -3.12
C GLU A 71 4.76 9.78 -2.01
N THR A 72 3.97 9.59 -0.95
CA THR A 72 4.08 10.37 0.30
C THR A 72 5.38 10.02 1.03
N ASP A 73 6.51 10.20 0.34
CA ASP A 73 7.79 10.45 0.95
C ASP A 73 7.72 11.91 1.43
N ARG A 74 7.58 12.10 2.74
CA ARG A 74 7.68 13.43 3.33
C ARG A 74 9.13 13.91 3.13
N ALA A 75 9.29 14.91 2.26
CA ALA A 75 10.41 15.84 2.31
C ALA A 75 10.60 16.40 3.73
#